data_AF-A0A1A0VA69-F1
#
_entry.id   AF-A0A1A0VA69-F1
#
_cell.length_a   1.000
_cell.length_b   1.000
_cell.length_c   1.000
_cell.angle_alpha   90.00
_cell.angle_beta   90.00
_cell.angle_gamma   90.00
#
_symmetry.space_group_name_H-M   'P 1'
#
loop_
_entity.id
_entity.type
_entity.pdbx_description
1 polymer ?
#
loop_
_entity_poly.entity_id
_entity_poly.type
_entity_poly.pdbx_seq_one_letter_code
_entity_poly.pdbx_strand_id
1 'polypeptide(L)'
;ADVRYSALNPQLWNWIAISGIFLVLHSFSPATGITMNAAEQEAAYRQLLEAFRSIELPGASAKLPQTYADAARYYDDMVENQLQGNAFLSRVTTGLTQLPLPTLLLPTPLRLALTPSWMAVRPIAGRVIKVCSFGIMHPGIREMTGFRWQSRHEREFAVYTRMLQLAWRVLPDRLLLVPLAYNRLQYEKLVRLHRSVALDSFAPLGCPAAG
;
A
#
# COMPACT_ATOMS: atom_id res chain seq x y z
N ALA A 1 13.77 -2.12 35.59
CA ALA A 1 14.63 -2.73 34.56
C ALA A 1 14.80 -1.71 33.44
N ASP A 2 16.04 -1.36 33.11
CA ASP A 2 16.34 -0.33 32.12
C ASP A 2 16.20 -0.95 30.71
N VAL A 3 15.15 -0.57 29.98
CA VAL A 3 14.85 -1.15 28.66
C VAL A 3 15.78 -0.51 27.64
N ARG A 4 16.76 -1.26 27.16
CA ARG A 4 17.70 -0.80 26.13
C ARG A 4 17.06 -0.93 24.75
N TYR A 5 16.59 0.18 24.20
CA TYR A 5 16.07 0.25 22.84
C TYR A 5 17.23 0.32 21.85
N SER A 6 17.25 -0.59 20.86
CA SER A 6 18.20 -0.56 19.75
C SER A 6 17.43 -0.50 18.44
N ALA A 7 17.76 0.49 17.60
CA ALA A 7 17.20 0.63 16.25
C ALA A 7 17.63 -0.52 15.32
N LEU A 8 18.72 -1.22 15.65
CA LEU A 8 19.27 -2.34 14.89
C LEU A 8 18.93 -3.69 15.53
N ASN A 9 17.84 -3.78 16.31
CA ASN A 9 17.36 -5.08 16.78
C ASN A 9 16.82 -5.89 15.57
N PRO A 10 17.40 -7.06 15.24
CA PRO A 10 16.98 -7.87 14.09
C PRO A 10 15.49 -8.22 14.10
N GLN A 11 14.91 -8.50 15.26
CA GLN A 11 13.51 -8.88 15.39
C GLN A 11 12.56 -7.72 15.07
N LEU A 12 12.86 -6.52 15.59
CA LEU A 12 12.07 -5.31 15.29
C LEU A 12 12.18 -4.94 13.82
N TRP A 13 13.38 -5.10 13.25
CA TRP A 13 13.64 -4.78 11.85
C TRP A 13 12.91 -5.73 10.89
N ASN A 14 12.96 -7.04 11.18
CA ASN A 14 12.20 -8.06 10.44
C ASN A 14 10.70 -7.81 10.53
N TRP A 15 10.20 -7.40 11.70
CA TRP A 15 8.80 -7.04 11.85
C TRP A 15 8.39 -5.87 10.96
N ILE A 16 9.21 -4.82 10.84
CA ILE A 16 8.93 -3.69 9.94
C ILE A 16 8.84 -4.15 8.49
N ALA A 17 9.80 -4.95 8.03
CA ALA A 17 9.79 -5.47 6.66
C ALA A 17 8.57 -6.35 6.38
N ILE A 18 8.30 -7.32 7.26
CA ILE A 18 7.21 -8.28 7.07
C ILE A 18 5.85 -7.60 7.18
N SER A 19 5.65 -6.70 8.15
CA SER A 19 4.40 -5.93 8.26
C SER A 19 4.16 -5.04 7.03
N GLY A 20 5.21 -4.48 6.43
CA GLY A 20 5.13 -3.74 5.16
C GLY A 20 4.73 -4.64 3.98
N ILE A 21 5.31 -5.84 3.87
CA ILE A 21 4.97 -6.81 2.82
C ILE A 21 3.49 -7.23 2.95
N PHE A 22 3.04 -7.60 4.16
CA PHE A 22 1.66 -7.99 4.41
C PHE A 22 0.67 -6.84 4.17
N LEU A 23 1.05 -5.60 4.46
CA LEU A 23 0.23 -4.43 4.12
C LEU A 23 -0.05 -4.36 2.61
N VAL A 24 0.98 -4.58 1.77
CA VAL A 24 0.83 -4.58 0.32
C VAL A 24 -0.01 -5.78 -0.14
N LEU A 25 0.28 -6.99 0.35
CA LEU A 25 -0.46 -8.19 -0.04
C LEU A 25 -1.94 -8.13 0.36
N HIS A 26 -2.24 -7.69 1.59
CA HIS A 26 -3.62 -7.61 2.09
C HIS A 26 -4.40 -6.45 1.49
N SER A 27 -3.74 -5.37 1.04
CA SER A 27 -4.41 -4.27 0.35
C SER A 27 -4.65 -4.56 -1.14
N PHE A 28 -3.89 -5.45 -1.76
CA PHE A 28 -3.98 -5.77 -3.19
C PHE A 28 -5.39 -6.22 -3.60
N SER A 29 -5.95 -7.23 -2.93
CA SER A 29 -7.27 -7.76 -3.31
C SER A 29 -8.41 -6.76 -3.08
N PRO A 30 -8.49 -6.07 -1.93
CA PRO A 30 -9.44 -4.96 -1.74
C PRO A 30 -9.32 -3.83 -2.76
N ALA A 31 -8.09 -3.46 -3.15
CA ALA A 31 -7.85 -2.37 -4.08
C ALA A 31 -8.20 -2.72 -5.54
N THR A 32 -7.88 -3.94 -5.98
CA THR A 32 -8.01 -4.36 -7.38
C THR A 32 -9.28 -5.18 -7.67
N GLY A 33 -9.83 -5.84 -6.65
CA GLY A 33 -10.89 -6.84 -6.79
C GLY A 33 -10.40 -8.20 -7.29
N ILE A 34 -9.08 -8.39 -7.45
CA ILE A 34 -8.49 -9.64 -7.92
C ILE A 34 -8.16 -10.52 -6.72
N THR A 35 -8.59 -11.78 -6.76
CA THR A 35 -8.25 -12.80 -5.75
C THR A 35 -7.08 -13.62 -6.27
N MET A 36 -5.98 -13.67 -5.51
CA MET A 36 -4.82 -14.47 -5.85
C MET A 36 -4.99 -15.91 -5.37
N ASN A 37 -4.66 -16.88 -6.21
CA ASN A 37 -4.50 -18.27 -5.79
C ASN A 37 -3.22 -18.47 -4.95
N ALA A 38 -3.03 -19.64 -4.34
CA ALA A 38 -1.88 -19.89 -3.46
C ALA A 38 -0.52 -19.74 -4.17
N ALA A 39 -0.41 -20.16 -5.43
CA ALA A 39 0.82 -20.02 -6.20
C ALA A 39 1.13 -18.57 -6.56
N GLU A 40 0.10 -17.78 -6.88
CA GLU A 40 0.20 -16.34 -7.13
C GLU A 40 0.57 -15.58 -5.86
N GLN A 41 0.03 -15.96 -4.71
CA GLN A 41 0.39 -15.37 -3.41
C GLN A 41 1.86 -15.63 -3.09
N GLU A 42 2.36 -16.86 -3.29
CA GLU A 42 3.76 -17.20 -3.10
C GLU A 42 4.67 -16.43 -4.08
N ALA A 43 4.26 -16.28 -5.35
CA ALA A 43 5.00 -15.49 -6.33
C ALA A 43 5.03 -14.00 -5.98
N ALA A 44 3.89 -13.42 -5.59
CA ALA A 44 3.79 -12.04 -5.16
C ALA A 44 4.62 -11.78 -3.89
N TYR A 45 4.59 -12.72 -2.94
CA TYR A 45 5.43 -12.67 -1.73
C TYR A 45 6.90 -12.66 -2.10
N ARG A 46 7.37 -13.57 -2.95
CA ARG A 46 8.79 -13.61 -3.38
C ARG A 46 9.22 -12.35 -4.11
N GLN A 47 8.35 -11.77 -4.94
CA GLN A 47 8.63 -10.49 -5.59
C GLN A 47 8.78 -9.34 -4.58
N LEU A 48 7.88 -9.26 -3.60
CA LEU A 48 7.98 -8.25 -2.55
C LEU A 48 9.18 -8.50 -1.64
N LEU A 49 9.47 -9.75 -1.31
CA LEU A 49 10.64 -10.12 -0.54
C LEU A 49 11.93 -9.61 -1.20
N GLU A 50 12.08 -9.82 -2.52
CA GLU A 50 13.23 -9.30 -3.27
C GLU A 50 13.32 -7.77 -3.20
N ALA A 51 12.19 -7.06 -3.33
CA ALA A 51 12.16 -5.60 -3.20
C ALA A 51 12.54 -5.11 -1.79
N PHE A 52 12.27 -5.90 -0.76
CA PHE A 52 12.61 -5.59 0.63
C PHE A 52 13.98 -6.13 1.07
N ARG A 53 14.67 -6.93 0.26
CA ARG A 53 16.02 -7.44 0.58
C ARG A 53 17.04 -6.35 0.84
N SER A 54 16.92 -5.19 0.18
CA SER A 54 17.82 -4.06 0.42
C SER A 54 17.74 -3.51 1.84
N ILE A 55 16.64 -3.79 2.53
CA ILE A 55 16.40 -3.38 3.91
C ILE A 55 16.96 -4.44 4.87
N GLU A 56 17.17 -5.68 4.47
CA GLU A 56 17.64 -6.77 5.34
C GLU A 56 18.97 -6.42 6.06
N LEU A 57 19.01 -6.61 7.38
CA LEU A 57 20.24 -6.34 8.14
C LEU A 57 21.29 -7.44 7.89
N PRO A 58 22.59 -7.09 7.84
CA PRO A 58 23.64 -8.08 7.70
C PRO A 58 23.72 -8.97 8.96
N GLY A 59 23.29 -10.22 8.85
CA GLY A 59 23.38 -11.22 9.92
C GLY A 59 22.40 -12.38 9.75
N ALA A 60 22.78 -13.59 10.17
CA ALA A 60 21.94 -14.78 10.04
C ALA A 60 20.60 -14.68 10.79
N SER A 61 20.58 -13.96 11.91
CA SER A 61 19.38 -13.75 12.75
C SER A 61 18.43 -12.67 12.22
N ALA A 62 18.84 -11.91 11.20
CA ALA A 62 18.02 -10.89 10.55
C ALA A 62 17.42 -11.38 9.23
N LYS A 63 17.50 -12.69 8.96
CA LYS A 63 17.00 -13.22 7.70
C LYS A 63 15.49 -13.18 7.62
N LEU A 64 14.98 -12.65 6.51
CA LEU A 64 13.54 -12.63 6.26
C LEU A 64 13.05 -14.05 5.88
N PRO A 65 11.80 -14.43 6.28
CA PRO A 65 11.17 -15.67 5.86
C PRO A 65 11.17 -15.84 4.34
N GLN A 66 11.54 -17.02 3.84
CA GLN A 66 11.71 -17.25 2.39
C GLN A 66 10.42 -17.64 1.68
N THR A 67 9.42 -18.15 2.42
CA THR A 67 8.13 -18.55 1.88
C THR A 67 7.00 -17.72 2.50
N TYR A 68 5.87 -17.63 1.80
CA TYR A 68 4.70 -16.95 2.32
C TYR A 68 4.18 -17.62 3.59
N ALA A 69 4.18 -18.96 3.65
CA ALA A 69 3.73 -19.73 4.80
C ALA A 69 4.58 -19.46 6.05
N ASP A 70 5.91 -19.33 5.90
CA ASP A 70 6.80 -18.98 7.00
C ASP A 70 6.56 -17.54 7.46
N ALA A 71 6.36 -16.62 6.52
CA ALA A 71 6.06 -15.22 6.82
C ALA A 71 4.73 -15.07 7.57
N ALA A 72 3.70 -15.83 7.17
CA ALA A 72 2.39 -15.84 7.82
C ALA A 72 2.51 -16.36 9.26
N ARG A 73 3.19 -17.49 9.47
CA ARG A 73 3.44 -18.03 10.82
C ARG A 73 4.22 -17.06 11.71
N TYR A 74 5.26 -16.42 11.16
CA TYR A 74 6.01 -15.40 11.90
C TYR A 74 5.13 -14.19 12.26
N TYR A 75 4.27 -13.77 11.34
CA TYR A 75 3.35 -12.66 11.58
C TYR A 75 2.35 -13.01 12.69
N ASP A 76 1.75 -14.19 12.62
CA ASP A 76 0.78 -14.66 13.61
C ASP A 76 1.41 -14.79 15.00
N ASP A 77 2.61 -15.40 15.09
CA ASP A 77 3.38 -15.51 16.34
C ASP A 77 3.73 -14.13 16.93
N MET A 78 4.14 -13.18 16.10
CA MET A 78 4.42 -11.82 16.55
C MET A 78 3.16 -11.17 17.13
N VAL A 79 2.02 -11.32 16.46
CA VAL A 79 0.74 -10.75 16.90
C VAL A 79 0.26 -11.41 18.19
N GLU A 80 0.38 -12.72 18.33
CA GLU A 80 -0.12 -13.44 19.50
C GLU A 80 0.78 -13.25 20.73
N ASN A 81 2.10 -13.34 20.55
CA ASN A 81 3.03 -13.50 21.67
C ASN A 81 3.86 -12.25 22.01
N GLN A 82 4.03 -11.32 21.06
CA GLN A 82 5.01 -10.23 21.20
C GLN A 82 4.37 -8.84 21.20
N LEU A 83 3.29 -8.63 20.44
CA LEU A 83 2.63 -7.34 20.37
C LEU A 83 1.79 -7.06 21.62
N GLN A 84 1.86 -5.82 22.09
CA GLN A 84 1.07 -5.36 23.22
C GLN A 84 0.38 -4.04 22.86
N GLY A 85 -0.89 -3.94 23.24
CA GLY A 85 -1.61 -2.67 23.20
C GLY A 85 -0.92 -1.66 24.09
N ASN A 86 -0.58 -0.50 23.55
CA ASN A 86 0.03 0.59 24.31
C ASN A 86 -0.79 1.89 24.16
N ALA A 87 -0.63 2.81 25.10
CA ALA A 87 -1.34 4.09 25.08
C ALA A 87 -1.02 4.92 23.81
N PHE A 88 0.16 4.71 23.23
CA PHE A 88 0.56 5.33 21.98
C PHE A 88 -0.30 4.86 20.79
N LEU A 89 -0.56 3.56 20.66
CA LEU A 89 -1.43 2.97 19.63
C LEU A 89 -2.85 3.51 19.75
N SER A 90 -3.39 3.61 20.98
CA SER A 90 -4.70 4.24 21.21
C SER A 90 -4.73 5.71 20.77
N ARG A 91 -3.63 6.45 21.00
CA ARG A 91 -3.53 7.87 20.59
C ARG A 91 -3.43 8.00 19.07
N VAL A 92 -2.61 7.20 18.41
CA VAL A 92 -2.44 7.21 16.95
C VAL A 92 -3.75 6.86 16.25
N THR A 93 -4.45 5.83 16.72
CA THR A 93 -5.73 5.40 16.16
C THR A 93 -6.84 6.44 16.35
N THR A 94 -6.85 7.13 17.49
CA THR A 94 -7.74 8.29 17.70
C THR A 94 -7.37 9.44 16.74
N GLY A 95 -6.07 9.68 16.55
CA GLY A 95 -5.52 10.67 15.63
C GLY A 95 -5.87 10.46 14.16
N LEU A 96 -6.13 9.21 13.72
CA LEU A 96 -6.58 8.93 12.35
C LEU A 96 -7.93 9.59 12.01
N THR A 97 -8.76 9.86 13.01
CA THR A 97 -9.99 10.65 12.84
C THR A 97 -9.78 12.16 12.85
N GLN A 98 -8.56 12.59 13.16
CA GLN A 98 -8.17 13.97 13.30
C GLN A 98 -7.21 14.37 12.17
N LEU A 99 -7.61 14.19 10.92
CA LEU A 99 -6.79 14.56 9.75
C LEU A 99 -6.48 16.07 9.71
N PRO A 100 -5.21 16.49 9.64
CA PRO A 100 -4.87 17.91 9.52
C PRO A 100 -5.42 18.46 8.19
N LEU A 101 -5.77 19.75 8.18
CA LEU A 101 -6.07 20.44 6.92
C LEU A 101 -4.87 20.30 5.98
N PRO A 102 -5.05 19.86 4.72
CA PRO A 102 -3.98 19.82 3.74
C PRO A 102 -3.64 21.26 3.32
N THR A 103 -2.88 21.97 4.16
CA THR A 103 -2.58 23.40 4.00
C THR A 103 -1.36 23.68 3.12
N LEU A 104 -0.57 22.64 2.79
CA LEU A 104 0.74 22.78 2.16
C LEU A 104 0.72 23.43 0.77
N LEU A 105 -0.42 23.37 0.07
CA LEU A 105 -0.55 23.86 -1.31
C LEU A 105 -1.63 24.94 -1.48
N LEU A 106 -2.29 25.36 -0.40
CA LEU A 106 -3.42 26.31 -0.49
C LEU A 106 -3.06 27.72 -0.01
N PRO A 107 -3.37 28.77 -0.80
CA PRO A 107 -3.22 30.16 -0.38
C PRO A 107 -4.14 30.49 0.80
N THR A 108 -3.69 31.40 1.66
CA THR A 108 -4.35 31.79 2.93
C THR A 108 -5.86 32.08 2.84
N PRO A 109 -6.38 32.84 1.86
CA PRO A 109 -7.82 33.11 1.78
C PRO A 109 -8.64 31.85 1.46
N LEU A 110 -8.12 30.97 0.59
CA LEU A 110 -8.77 29.72 0.23
C LEU A 110 -8.78 28.73 1.41
N ARG A 111 -7.71 28.75 2.21
CA ARG A 111 -7.62 27.99 3.46
C ARG A 111 -8.72 28.38 4.45
N LEU A 112 -8.96 29.67 4.64
CA LEU A 112 -9.98 30.15 5.58
C LEU A 112 -11.39 29.75 5.12
N ALA A 113 -11.67 29.84 3.83
CA ALA A 113 -12.96 29.44 3.25
C ALA A 113 -13.21 27.93 3.31
N LEU A 114 -12.19 27.09 3.13
CA LEU A 114 -12.29 25.63 3.16
C LEU A 114 -12.20 25.02 4.56
N THR A 115 -11.75 25.78 5.55
CA THR A 115 -11.65 25.31 6.94
C THR A 115 -12.98 24.78 7.50
N PRO A 116 -14.13 25.48 7.38
CA PRO A 116 -15.40 24.99 7.92
C PRO A 116 -15.90 23.74 7.18
N SER A 117 -15.78 23.67 5.85
CA SER A 117 -16.18 22.48 5.08
C SER A 117 -15.28 21.29 5.41
N TRP A 118 -13.97 21.51 5.60
CA TRP A 118 -13.06 20.47 6.05
C TRP A 118 -13.38 19.95 7.45
N MET A 119 -13.75 20.81 8.40
CA MET A 119 -14.15 20.36 9.73
C MET A 119 -15.36 19.41 9.69
N ALA A 120 -16.29 19.61 8.75
CA ALA A 120 -17.41 18.70 8.53
C ALA A 120 -17.01 17.38 7.83
N VAL A 121 -16.09 17.44 6.86
CA VAL A 121 -15.64 16.27 6.07
C VAL A 121 -14.63 15.40 6.83
N ARG A 122 -13.75 16.00 7.64
CA ARG A 122 -12.69 15.34 8.40
C ARG A 122 -13.13 14.11 9.20
N PRO A 123 -14.24 14.11 9.97
CA PRO A 123 -14.68 12.91 10.69
C PRO A 123 -15.11 11.78 9.75
N ILE A 124 -15.72 12.12 8.60
CA ILE A 124 -16.14 11.14 7.59
C ILE A 124 -14.92 10.55 6.90
N ALA A 125 -14.02 11.40 6.41
CA ALA A 125 -12.76 10.96 5.79
C ALA A 125 -11.91 10.13 6.76
N GLY A 126 -11.83 10.54 8.02
CA GLY A 126 -11.15 9.78 9.07
C GLY A 126 -11.80 8.43 9.35
N ARG A 127 -13.14 8.32 9.27
CA ARG A 127 -13.84 7.03 9.36
C ARG A 127 -13.50 6.12 8.19
N VAL A 128 -13.50 6.63 6.95
CA VAL A 128 -13.12 5.85 5.76
C VAL A 128 -11.69 5.33 5.90
N ILE A 129 -10.74 6.19 6.26
CA ILE A 129 -9.35 5.79 6.48
C ILE A 129 -9.27 4.72 7.56
N LYS A 130 -9.90 4.92 8.73
CA LYS A 130 -9.90 3.91 9.80
C LYS A 130 -10.48 2.58 9.31
N VAL A 131 -11.67 2.58 8.71
CA VAL A 131 -12.31 1.34 8.25
C VAL A 131 -11.45 0.62 7.20
N CYS A 132 -10.85 1.35 6.26
CA CYS A 132 -9.96 0.75 5.26
C CYS A 132 -8.66 0.21 5.88
N SER A 133 -8.00 0.98 6.76
CA SER A 133 -6.76 0.57 7.44
C SER A 133 -6.99 -0.63 8.35
N PHE A 134 -8.06 -0.61 9.16
CA PHE A 134 -8.42 -1.75 9.98
C PHE A 134 -8.86 -2.92 9.10
N GLY A 135 -9.61 -2.70 8.02
CA GLY A 135 -10.13 -3.74 7.13
C GLY A 135 -9.08 -4.64 6.48
N ILE A 136 -7.87 -4.15 6.24
CA ILE A 136 -6.72 -4.91 5.70
C ILE A 136 -5.79 -5.48 6.79
N MET A 137 -5.94 -5.03 8.03
CA MET A 137 -5.05 -5.39 9.14
C MET A 137 -5.45 -6.75 9.74
N HIS A 138 -4.47 -7.47 10.28
CA HIS A 138 -4.72 -8.75 10.95
C HIS A 138 -5.67 -8.60 12.17
N PRO A 139 -6.64 -9.51 12.37
CA PRO A 139 -7.66 -9.40 13.42
C PRO A 139 -7.07 -9.21 14.82
N GLY A 140 -6.02 -9.96 15.19
CA GLY A 140 -5.40 -9.83 16.51
C GLY A 140 -4.83 -8.43 16.78
N ILE A 141 -4.29 -7.74 15.76
CA ILE A 141 -3.81 -6.36 15.91
C ILE A 141 -4.99 -5.40 16.10
N ARG A 142 -6.13 -5.63 15.43
CA ARG A 142 -7.32 -4.78 15.59
C ARG A 142 -7.79 -4.78 17.03
N GLU A 143 -7.81 -5.94 17.68
CA GLU A 143 -8.23 -6.07 19.07
C GLU A 143 -7.34 -5.27 20.03
N MET A 144 -6.03 -5.26 19.79
CA MET A 144 -5.06 -4.48 20.60
C MET A 144 -5.22 -2.97 20.47
N THR A 145 -5.82 -2.47 19.39
CA THR A 145 -5.99 -1.03 19.17
C THR A 145 -7.15 -0.40 19.95
N GLY A 146 -7.97 -1.21 20.63
CA GLY A 146 -9.18 -0.75 21.33
C GLY A 146 -10.35 -0.42 20.40
N PHE A 147 -10.19 -0.56 19.08
CA PHE A 147 -11.28 -0.40 18.12
C PHE A 147 -12.03 -1.72 17.92
N ARG A 148 -13.24 -1.83 18.49
CA ARG A 148 -14.09 -3.02 18.31
C ARG A 148 -14.61 -3.11 16.87
N TRP A 149 -14.08 -4.06 16.11
CA TRP A 149 -14.60 -4.41 14.80
C TRP A 149 -16.01 -4.99 14.92
N GLN A 150 -16.91 -4.58 14.03
CA GLN A 150 -18.33 -4.96 14.04
C GLN A 150 -18.75 -5.29 12.61
N SER A 151 -19.81 -6.09 12.45
CA SER A 151 -20.32 -6.49 11.13
C SER A 151 -20.71 -5.30 10.24
N ARG A 152 -21.04 -4.15 10.82
CA ARG A 152 -21.28 -2.91 10.04
C ARG A 152 -20.02 -2.40 9.34
N HIS A 153 -18.86 -2.52 9.98
CA HIS A 153 -17.58 -2.06 9.42
C HIS A 153 -17.13 -2.96 8.26
N GLU A 154 -17.48 -4.24 8.31
CA GLU A 154 -17.25 -5.17 7.20
C GLU A 154 -18.05 -4.79 5.95
N ARG A 155 -19.32 -4.41 6.13
CA ARG A 155 -20.15 -3.89 5.03
C ARG A 155 -19.63 -2.55 4.51
N GLU A 156 -19.25 -1.63 5.40
CA GLU A 156 -18.64 -0.35 5.02
C GLU A 156 -17.36 -0.56 4.21
N PHE A 157 -16.48 -1.46 4.67
CA PHE A 157 -15.26 -1.81 3.96
C PHE A 157 -15.55 -2.38 2.56
N ALA A 158 -16.51 -3.30 2.44
CA ALA A 158 -16.92 -3.84 1.15
C ALA A 158 -17.48 -2.77 0.20
N VAL A 159 -18.22 -1.79 0.72
CA VAL A 159 -18.72 -0.66 -0.08
C VAL A 159 -17.57 0.24 -0.53
N TYR A 160 -16.67 0.63 0.37
CA TYR A 160 -15.54 1.51 0.02
C TYR A 160 -14.59 0.87 -0.99
N THR A 161 -14.29 -0.41 -0.82
CA THR A 161 -13.43 -1.16 -1.75
C THR A 161 -14.08 -1.30 -3.13
N ARG A 162 -15.38 -1.61 -3.20
CA ARG A 162 -16.11 -1.62 -4.48
C ARG A 162 -16.14 -0.24 -5.13
N MET A 163 -16.38 0.82 -4.36
CA MET A 163 -16.35 2.19 -4.87
C MET A 163 -14.95 2.55 -5.41
N LEU A 164 -13.89 2.16 -4.70
CA LEU A 164 -12.51 2.35 -5.13
C LEU A 164 -12.24 1.62 -6.46
N GLN A 165 -12.62 0.35 -6.56
CA GLN A 165 -12.46 -0.45 -7.78
C GLN A 165 -13.23 0.14 -8.97
N LEU A 166 -14.45 0.63 -8.73
CA LEU A 166 -15.24 1.32 -9.75
C LEU A 166 -14.60 2.65 -10.16
N ALA A 167 -14.10 3.42 -9.19
CA ALA A 167 -13.42 4.67 -9.46
C ALA A 167 -12.19 4.44 -10.36
N TRP A 168 -11.40 3.41 -10.10
CA TRP A 168 -10.25 3.03 -10.94
C TRP A 168 -10.64 2.63 -12.37
N ARG A 169 -11.85 2.08 -12.58
CA ARG A 169 -12.33 1.67 -13.91
C ARG A 169 -12.95 2.82 -14.70
N VAL A 170 -13.55 3.80 -14.02
CA VAL A 170 -14.37 4.85 -14.65
C VAL A 170 -13.65 6.19 -14.72
N LEU A 171 -12.79 6.53 -13.76
CA LEU A 171 -12.11 7.83 -13.79
C LEU A 171 -11.05 7.88 -14.90
N PRO A 172 -10.94 9.01 -15.60
CA PRO A 172 -9.90 9.20 -16.60
C PRO A 172 -8.50 9.23 -15.95
N ASP A 173 -7.50 8.71 -16.66
CA ASP A 173 -6.09 8.64 -16.26
C ASP A 173 -5.54 9.96 -15.67
N ARG A 174 -6.06 11.11 -16.11
CA ARG A 174 -5.65 12.45 -15.64
C ARG A 174 -5.96 12.72 -14.17
N LEU A 175 -7.02 12.11 -13.63
CA LEU A 175 -7.44 12.30 -12.25
C LEU A 175 -6.84 11.24 -11.31
N LEU A 176 -6.58 10.04 -11.84
CA LEU A 176 -6.04 8.93 -11.07
C LEU A 176 -4.52 9.00 -10.92
N LEU A 177 -3.82 9.52 -11.93
CA LEU A 177 -2.37 9.52 -11.97
C LEU A 177 -1.81 10.85 -11.47
N VAL A 178 -0.75 10.75 -10.68
CA VAL A 178 0.11 11.89 -10.39
C VAL A 178 0.61 12.48 -11.72
N PRO A 179 0.72 13.81 -11.87
CA PRO A 179 1.09 14.44 -13.14
C PRO A 179 2.35 13.84 -13.80
N LEU A 180 3.33 13.44 -13.00
CA LEU A 180 4.55 12.77 -13.47
C LEU A 180 4.24 11.40 -14.14
N ALA A 181 3.41 10.58 -13.50
CA ALA A 181 3.02 9.28 -14.04
C ALA A 181 2.16 9.44 -15.30
N TYR A 182 1.24 10.41 -15.32
CA TYR A 182 0.45 10.73 -16.50
C TYR A 182 1.36 11.14 -17.68
N ASN A 183 2.31 12.06 -17.44
CA ASN A 183 3.24 12.52 -18.47
C ASN A 183 4.10 11.37 -19.01
N ARG A 184 4.56 10.47 -18.14
CA ARG A 184 5.30 9.27 -18.54
C ARG A 184 4.46 8.36 -19.45
N LEU A 185 3.19 8.13 -19.13
CA LEU A 185 2.31 7.33 -19.99
C LEU A 185 2.06 7.98 -21.35
N GLN A 186 1.86 9.30 -21.39
CA GLN A 186 1.70 10.02 -22.66
C GLN A 186 2.98 9.93 -23.50
N TYR A 187 4.14 10.08 -22.87
CA TYR A 187 5.44 9.91 -23.54
C TYR A 187 5.58 8.49 -24.11
N GLU A 188 5.26 7.44 -23.35
CA GLU A 188 5.34 6.06 -23.85
C GLU A 188 4.37 5.78 -24.99
N LYS A 189 3.16 6.37 -24.98
CA LYS A 189 2.22 6.30 -26.10
C LYS A 189 2.82 6.94 -27.36
N LEU A 190 3.46 8.11 -27.22
CA LEU A 190 4.14 8.80 -28.32
C LEU A 190 5.32 8.00 -28.87
N VAL A 191 6.15 7.42 -27.99
CA VAL A 191 7.28 6.56 -28.39
C VAL A 191 6.80 5.32 -29.13
N ARG A 192 5.74 4.67 -28.66
CA ARG A 192 5.15 3.51 -29.36
C ARG A 192 4.61 3.88 -30.74
N LEU A 193 3.92 5.01 -30.86
CA LEU A 193 3.44 5.53 -32.15
C LEU A 193 4.60 5.81 -33.10
N HIS A 194 5.65 6.48 -32.63
CA HIS A 194 6.84 6.74 -33.44
C HIS A 194 7.51 5.44 -33.86
N ARG A 195 7.67 4.47 -32.96
CA ARG A 195 8.25 3.16 -33.28
C ARG A 195 7.40 2.37 -34.27
N SER A 196 6.08 2.48 -34.23
CA SER A 196 5.21 1.81 -35.22
C SER A 196 5.27 2.40 -36.62
N VAL A 197 5.70 3.66 -36.76
CA VAL A 197 5.82 4.36 -38.05
C VAL A 197 7.28 4.42 -38.52
N ALA A 198 8.24 4.21 -37.60
CA ALA A 198 9.65 4.14 -37.94
C ALA A 198 9.92 2.88 -38.75
N LEU A 199 10.64 3.04 -39.86
CA LEU A 199 11.18 1.93 -40.64
C LEU A 199 12.30 1.29 -39.82
N ASP A 200 12.16 0.02 -39.46
CA ASP A 200 13.22 -0.76 -38.78
C ASP A 200 14.45 -0.98 -39.68
N SER A 201 14.30 -0.78 -40.99
CA SER A 201 15.38 -0.88 -41.97
C SER A 201 15.10 0.01 -43.19
N PHE A 202 16.14 0.70 -43.66
CA PHE A 202 16.16 1.37 -44.97
C PHE A 202 16.56 0.43 -46.11
N ALA A 203 16.82 -0.86 -45.82
CA ALA A 203 17.15 -1.83 -46.85
C ALA A 203 15.91 -2.11 -47.71
N PRO A 204 16.03 -2.14 -49.04
CA PRO A 204 14.92 -2.51 -49.91
C PRO A 204 14.49 -3.96 -49.59
N LEU A 205 13.19 -4.17 -49.44
CA LEU A 205 12.62 -5.51 -49.26
C LEU A 205 12.91 -6.32 -50.53
N GLY A 206 13.88 -7.25 -50.42
CA GLY A 206 14.20 -8.22 -51.48
C GLY A 206 15.43 -7.89 -52.33
N CYS A 207 16.53 -7.39 -51.76
CA CYS A 207 17.82 -7.42 -52.46
C CYS A 207 18.57 -8.74 -52.15
N PRO A 208 18.60 -9.73 -53.06
CA PRO A 208 19.52 -10.86 -52.97
C PRO A 208 20.90 -10.36 -53.41
N ALA A 209 21.66 -9.77 -52.49
CA ALA A 209 23.05 -9.43 -52.73
C ALA A 209 23.92 -9.95 -51.57
N ALA A 210 23.97 -11.27 -51.47
CA ALA A 210 25.06 -12.01 -50.86
C ALA A 210 25.35 -13.19 -51.80
N GLY A 211 26.09 -12.89 -52.86
CA GLY A 211 26.78 -13.83 -53.72
C GLY A 211 28.23 -13.39 -53.80
#